data_AF-A0A2S3QIC2-F1
#
_entry.id   AF-A0A2S3QIC2-F1
#
_cell.length_a   1.000
_cell.length_b   1.000
_cell.length_c   1.000
_cell.angle_alpha   90.00
_cell.angle_beta   90.00
_cell.angle_gamma   90.00
#
_symmetry.space_group_name_H-M   'P 1'
#
loop_
_entity.id
_entity.type
_entity.pdbx_description
1 polymer ?
#
loop_
_entity_poly.entity_id
_entity_poly.type
_entity_poly.pdbx_seq_one_letter_code
_entity_poly.pdbx_strand_id
1 'polypeptide(L)'
;MKYPHPSDMVTEYTYVPEDFMKHLITTLAIVTGLVLLLAILFGVPEKAPLTIQQDAREHPVAFEAMTTRDLNGQGRIASYGPPYNHGTGNLESAVQKWVGILHPLNAKQDFILKPLNMAATVNPSFIPALHRFDRASSAQQIAWANRYEAALNHATVQAGRVIVPPGHYGPVQTLMNDMLHLGESGLLSGALIRNPKVVTRFDNQNYVLFLEGQPLHNAAAPLQLKGTQWGIIHSAVPGYPGAWWMTIPTWIYQWPFVANSPANDAIALSLGFVVWCLLAAMPWIPGLNRLPWFLGVYKLVWKDFYRHHASMEDSHEKS
;
A
#
# COMPACT_ATOMS: atom_id res chain seq x y z
N MET A 1 30.49 -42.94 18.02
CA MET A 1 30.54 -41.48 18.20
C MET A 1 29.47 -41.05 19.19
N LYS A 2 29.86 -40.78 20.44
CA LYS A 2 29.01 -40.18 21.46
C LYS A 2 28.96 -38.68 21.12
N TYR A 3 27.78 -38.14 20.81
CA TYR A 3 27.65 -36.71 20.55
C TYR A 3 27.86 -35.94 21.87
N PRO A 4 28.64 -34.85 21.88
CA PRO A 4 28.92 -34.13 23.09
C PRO A 4 27.63 -33.59 23.74
N HIS A 5 27.48 -33.87 25.03
CA HIS A 5 26.37 -33.39 25.85
C HIS A 5 26.63 -31.90 26.19
N PRO A 6 25.64 -31.07 26.56
CA PRO A 6 25.89 -29.68 26.99
C PRO A 6 26.86 -29.51 28.17
N SER A 7 27.30 -30.60 28.80
CA SER A 7 28.38 -30.62 29.79
C SER A 7 29.78 -30.66 29.18
N ASP A 8 29.89 -30.97 27.89
CA ASP A 8 31.14 -31.01 27.11
C ASP A 8 31.43 -29.65 26.43
N MET A 9 30.68 -28.60 26.82
CA MET A 9 30.90 -27.24 26.37
C MET A 9 32.23 -26.75 26.94
N VAL A 10 33.07 -26.22 26.05
CA VAL A 10 34.42 -25.71 26.28
C VAL A 10 34.55 -25.00 27.65
N THR A 11 35.31 -25.60 28.57
CA THR A 11 35.63 -25.03 29.90
C THR A 11 36.83 -24.08 29.87
N GLU A 12 37.58 -24.05 28.75
CA GLU A 12 38.72 -23.16 28.55
C GLU A 12 38.34 -21.98 27.65
N TYR A 13 37.92 -20.88 28.27
CA TYR A 13 37.80 -19.58 27.60
C TYR A 13 39.02 -18.74 27.95
N THR A 14 39.86 -18.45 26.95
CA THR A 14 40.92 -17.44 27.11
C THR A 14 40.28 -16.07 26.98
N TYR A 15 40.16 -15.34 28.08
CA TYR A 15 39.74 -13.94 28.04
C TYR A 15 40.84 -13.12 27.37
N VAL A 16 40.58 -12.68 26.14
CA VAL A 16 41.40 -11.67 25.49
C VAL A 16 40.97 -10.31 26.07
N PRO A 17 41.87 -9.53 26.70
CA PRO A 17 41.52 -8.18 27.14
C PRO A 17 41.34 -7.32 25.90
N GLU A 18 40.09 -7.15 25.50
CA GLU A 18 39.71 -6.43 24.30
C GLU A 18 39.02 -5.13 24.69
N ASP A 19 39.50 -4.01 24.16
CA ASP A 19 38.89 -2.70 24.39
C ASP A 19 37.60 -2.62 23.55
N PHE A 20 36.51 -3.10 24.13
CA PHE A 20 35.19 -3.12 23.52
C PHE A 20 34.78 -1.72 23.04
N MET A 21 35.14 -0.66 23.78
CA MET A 21 34.78 0.70 23.42
C MET A 21 35.52 1.15 22.15
N LYS A 22 36.81 0.84 22.05
CA LYS A 22 37.60 1.11 20.85
C LYS A 22 37.04 0.38 19.63
N HIS A 23 36.71 -0.90 19.74
CA HIS A 23 36.15 -1.66 18.62
C HIS A 23 34.76 -1.19 18.23
N LEU A 24 33.89 -0.90 19.21
CA LEU A 24 32.55 -0.36 18.96
C LEU A 24 32.63 0.97 18.21
N ILE A 25 33.45 1.92 18.69
CA ILE A 25 33.60 3.24 18.06
C ILE A 25 34.23 3.12 16.68
N THR A 26 35.28 2.29 16.52
CA THR A 26 35.95 2.10 15.23
C THR A 26 35.01 1.45 14.21
N THR A 27 34.29 0.41 14.61
CA THR A 27 33.31 -0.27 13.75
C THR A 27 32.17 0.67 13.39
N LEU A 28 31.63 1.43 14.34
CA LEU A 28 30.60 2.44 14.09
C LEU A 28 31.10 3.49 13.09
N ALA A 29 32.30 4.03 13.28
CA ALA A 29 32.88 5.03 12.38
C ALA A 29 33.05 4.49 10.95
N ILE A 30 33.57 3.26 10.81
CA ILE A 30 33.72 2.60 9.51
C ILE A 30 32.36 2.36 8.86
N VAL A 31 31.41 1.79 9.60
CA VAL A 31 30.05 1.48 9.08
C VAL A 31 29.33 2.78 8.71
N THR A 32 29.38 3.82 9.53
CA THR A 32 28.79 5.12 9.22
C THR A 32 29.44 5.75 7.99
N GLY A 33 30.77 5.76 7.91
CA GLY A 33 31.49 6.28 6.73
C GLY A 33 31.14 5.52 5.46
N LEU A 34 31.06 4.19 5.53
CA LEU A 34 30.64 3.34 4.43
C LEU A 34 29.18 3.63 4.03
N VAL A 35 28.24 3.66 4.98
CA VAL A 35 26.82 3.94 4.71
C VAL A 35 26.64 5.30 4.07
N LEU A 36 27.32 6.34 4.55
CA LEU A 36 27.26 7.68 3.94
C LEU A 36 27.82 7.68 2.52
N LEU A 37 28.96 7.02 2.29
CA LEU A 37 29.55 6.90 0.96
C LEU A 37 28.63 6.15 0.00
N LEU A 38 28.06 5.01 0.41
CA LEU A 38 27.11 4.26 -0.40
C LEU A 38 25.82 5.07 -0.64
N ALA A 39 25.32 5.80 0.35
CA ALA A 39 24.14 6.66 0.19
C ALA A 39 24.38 7.80 -0.82
N ILE A 40 25.57 8.41 -0.83
CA ILE A 40 25.95 9.41 -1.82
C ILE A 40 26.06 8.80 -3.22
N LEU A 41 26.67 7.60 -3.33
CA LEU A 41 26.89 6.94 -4.62
C LEU A 41 25.59 6.42 -5.26
N PHE A 42 24.67 5.88 -4.46
CA PHE A 42 23.44 5.25 -4.97
C PHE A 42 22.21 6.16 -4.91
N GLY A 43 22.23 7.22 -4.10
CA GLY A 43 21.07 8.07 -3.84
C GLY A 43 19.92 7.30 -3.17
N VAL A 44 18.82 8.02 -2.90
CA VAL A 44 17.55 7.38 -2.51
C VAL A 44 16.69 7.23 -3.77
N PRO A 45 16.27 6.02 -4.16
CA PRO A 45 15.35 5.82 -5.28
C PRO A 45 13.95 6.30 -4.93
N GLU A 46 13.68 7.59 -5.13
CA GLU A 46 12.35 8.16 -4.91
C GLU A 46 11.63 8.41 -6.23
N LYS A 47 10.45 7.80 -6.40
CA LYS A 47 9.51 8.20 -7.43
C LYS A 47 8.68 9.37 -6.90
N ALA A 48 8.51 10.41 -7.72
CA ALA A 48 7.62 11.51 -7.38
C ALA A 48 6.20 11.00 -7.03
N PRO A 49 5.56 11.56 -5.99
CA PRO A 49 4.23 11.11 -5.58
C PRO A 49 3.21 11.41 -6.67
N LEU A 50 2.26 10.49 -6.84
CA LEU A 50 1.09 10.75 -7.68
C LEU A 50 0.27 11.89 -7.07
N THR A 51 -0.07 12.89 -7.88
CA THR A 51 -0.92 14.00 -7.46
C THR A 51 -2.21 14.01 -8.26
N ILE A 52 -3.27 14.52 -7.64
CA ILE A 52 -4.57 14.70 -8.29
C ILE A 52 -4.45 15.64 -9.51
N GLN A 53 -3.62 16.68 -9.39
CA GLN A 53 -3.37 17.61 -10.49
C GLN A 53 -2.73 16.94 -11.69
N GLN A 54 -1.73 16.09 -11.46
CA GLN A 54 -1.07 15.36 -12.51
C GLN A 54 -2.06 14.41 -13.20
N ASP A 55 -2.82 13.63 -12.44
CA ASP A 55 -3.79 12.69 -12.99
C ASP A 55 -4.90 13.39 -13.79
N ALA A 56 -5.44 14.51 -13.29
CA ALA A 56 -6.45 15.31 -13.99
C ALA A 56 -5.95 15.82 -15.35
N ARG A 57 -4.68 16.25 -15.43
CA ARG A 57 -4.08 16.76 -16.68
C ARG A 57 -3.73 15.65 -17.66
N GLU A 58 -3.20 14.54 -17.18
CA GLU A 58 -2.75 13.43 -18.02
C GLU A 58 -3.92 12.53 -18.48
N HIS A 59 -4.96 12.38 -17.65
CA HIS A 59 -6.07 11.46 -17.87
C HIS A 59 -7.46 12.12 -17.66
N PRO A 60 -7.79 13.25 -18.31
CA PRO A 60 -9.01 14.02 -18.03
C PRO A 60 -10.31 13.23 -18.16
N VAL A 61 -10.43 12.35 -19.16
CA VAL A 61 -11.63 11.51 -19.35
C VAL A 61 -11.74 10.44 -18.23
N ALA A 62 -10.61 9.84 -17.83
CA ALA A 62 -10.61 8.84 -16.77
C ALA A 62 -10.87 9.48 -15.40
N PHE A 63 -10.35 10.68 -15.18
CA PHE A 63 -10.63 11.50 -14.01
C PHE A 63 -12.14 11.79 -13.90
N GLU A 64 -12.78 12.26 -14.98
CA GLU A 64 -14.22 12.50 -14.96
C GLU A 64 -15.04 11.22 -14.79
N ALA A 65 -14.59 10.09 -15.36
CA ALA A 65 -15.24 8.81 -15.17
C ALA A 65 -15.20 8.38 -13.71
N MET A 66 -14.04 8.53 -13.07
CA MET A 66 -13.87 8.25 -11.65
C MET A 66 -14.75 9.16 -10.79
N THR A 67 -14.73 10.48 -11.01
CA THR A 67 -15.54 11.42 -10.21
C THR A 67 -17.04 11.22 -10.43
N THR A 68 -17.46 10.84 -11.65
CA THR A 68 -18.86 10.50 -11.95
C THR A 68 -19.30 9.25 -11.18
N ARG A 69 -18.42 8.24 -11.07
CA ARG A 69 -18.68 7.03 -10.29
C ARG A 69 -18.76 7.32 -8.79
N ASP A 70 -17.93 8.22 -8.27
CA ASP A 70 -18.08 8.67 -6.88
C ASP A 70 -19.38 9.44 -6.67
N LEU A 71 -19.81 10.23 -7.66
CA LEU A 71 -21.08 10.98 -7.63
C LEU A 71 -22.32 10.07 -7.65
N ASN A 72 -22.31 8.97 -8.41
CA ASN A 72 -23.42 8.02 -8.51
C ASN A 72 -23.39 6.88 -7.47
N GLY A 73 -22.35 6.82 -6.65
CA GLY A 73 -22.19 5.80 -5.60
C GLY A 73 -21.62 4.47 -6.07
N GLN A 74 -21.12 4.38 -7.31
CA GLN A 74 -20.50 3.19 -7.90
C GLN A 74 -18.97 3.26 -7.92
N GLY A 75 -18.40 4.31 -7.33
CA GLY A 75 -16.97 4.43 -7.06
C GLY A 75 -16.48 3.36 -6.10
N ARG A 76 -15.17 3.06 -6.20
CA ARG A 76 -14.53 2.04 -5.35
C ARG A 76 -14.73 2.36 -3.88
N ILE A 77 -14.52 3.63 -3.51
CA ILE A 77 -14.68 4.09 -2.13
C ILE A 77 -16.15 4.19 -1.74
N ALA A 78 -17.02 4.63 -2.65
CA ALA A 78 -18.45 4.72 -2.39
C ALA A 78 -19.09 3.37 -2.01
N SER A 79 -18.58 2.26 -2.55
CA SER A 79 -19.05 0.90 -2.30
C SER A 79 -18.14 0.09 -1.36
N TYR A 80 -17.12 0.71 -0.75
CA TYR A 80 -16.05 0.03 -0.01
C TYR A 80 -16.54 -0.86 1.14
N GLY A 81 -17.33 -0.31 2.06
CA GLY A 81 -17.71 -0.93 3.33
C GLY A 81 -17.02 -0.30 4.56
N PRO A 82 -17.16 -0.91 5.74
CA PRO A 82 -16.51 -0.44 6.96
C PRO A 82 -14.97 -0.38 6.78
N PRO A 83 -14.26 0.56 7.39
CA PRO A 83 -14.73 1.51 8.41
C PRO A 83 -15.39 2.78 7.84
N TYR A 84 -15.60 2.87 6.52
CA TYR A 84 -16.00 4.12 5.87
C TYR A 84 -17.50 4.26 5.65
N ASN A 85 -18.15 3.20 5.17
CA ASN A 85 -19.57 3.22 4.81
C ASN A 85 -20.21 1.83 4.91
N HIS A 86 -21.47 1.73 4.50
CA HIS A 86 -22.25 0.48 4.52
C HIS A 86 -22.07 -0.38 3.26
N GLY A 87 -21.09 -0.07 2.41
CA GLY A 87 -20.77 -0.87 1.24
C GLY A 87 -20.28 -2.28 1.57
N THR A 88 -20.08 -3.07 0.53
CA THR A 88 -19.66 -4.47 0.65
C THR A 88 -18.51 -4.84 -0.29
N GLY A 89 -17.91 -3.85 -0.95
CA GLY A 89 -16.93 -4.04 -2.02
C GLY A 89 -15.57 -4.53 -1.55
N ASN A 90 -15.17 -4.25 -0.30
CA ASN A 90 -13.88 -4.65 0.28
C ASN A 90 -14.07 -5.17 1.73
N LEU A 91 -14.95 -6.15 1.89
CA LEU A 91 -15.21 -6.80 3.17
C LEU A 91 -14.25 -7.99 3.38
N GLU A 92 -13.27 -7.80 4.25
CA GLU A 92 -12.23 -8.77 4.57
C GLU A 92 -12.60 -9.69 5.75
N SER A 93 -13.48 -9.27 6.66
CA SER A 93 -13.81 -10.12 7.82
C SER A 93 -15.17 -9.84 8.47
N ALA A 94 -15.65 -10.81 9.25
CA ALA A 94 -16.79 -10.62 10.13
C ALA A 94 -16.51 -9.59 11.25
N VAL A 95 -15.25 -9.49 11.68
CA VAL A 95 -14.83 -8.50 12.69
C VAL A 95 -14.96 -7.08 12.14
N GLN A 96 -14.57 -6.84 10.89
CA GLN A 96 -14.76 -5.55 10.22
C GLN A 96 -16.24 -5.15 10.16
N LYS A 97 -17.14 -6.10 9.89
CA LYS A 97 -18.60 -5.85 9.94
C LYS A 97 -19.07 -5.50 11.35
N TRP A 98 -18.54 -6.19 12.37
CA TRP A 98 -18.91 -5.97 13.76
C TRP A 98 -18.42 -4.62 14.29
N VAL A 99 -17.18 -4.23 13.99
CA VAL A 99 -16.62 -2.92 14.33
C VAL A 99 -17.42 -1.79 13.67
N GLY A 100 -17.86 -2.00 12.43
CA GLY A 100 -18.70 -1.05 11.72
C GLY A 100 -17.96 0.23 11.32
N ILE A 101 -18.70 1.33 11.22
CA ILE A 101 -18.21 2.58 10.63
C ILE A 101 -17.49 3.41 11.71
N LEU A 102 -16.17 3.55 11.56
CA LEU A 102 -15.33 4.39 12.42
C LEU A 102 -15.03 5.76 11.79
N HIS A 103 -14.90 5.81 10.48
CA HIS A 103 -14.50 6.99 9.72
C HIS A 103 -15.53 7.28 8.63
N PRO A 104 -16.72 7.80 8.99
CA PRO A 104 -17.83 7.93 8.06
C PRO A 104 -17.43 8.78 6.84
N LEU A 105 -17.66 8.22 5.66
CA LEU A 105 -17.30 8.84 4.40
C LEU A 105 -18.42 8.66 3.38
N ASN A 106 -18.82 9.76 2.75
CA ASN A 106 -19.75 9.77 1.64
C ASN A 106 -19.03 10.33 0.41
N ALA A 107 -18.53 9.46 -0.48
CA ALA A 107 -17.74 9.86 -1.64
C ALA A 107 -18.42 10.98 -2.47
N LYS A 108 -19.72 10.85 -2.75
CA LYS A 108 -20.50 11.89 -3.45
C LYS A 108 -20.39 13.26 -2.78
N GLN A 109 -20.54 13.32 -1.46
CA GLN A 109 -20.50 14.59 -0.72
C GLN A 109 -19.06 15.06 -0.49
N ASP A 110 -18.21 14.18 0.03
CA ASP A 110 -16.87 14.51 0.53
C ASP A 110 -15.84 14.68 -0.60
N PHE A 111 -15.98 13.94 -1.71
CA PHE A 111 -15.06 14.03 -2.83
C PHE A 111 -15.53 14.99 -3.93
N ILE A 112 -16.84 15.15 -4.12
CA ILE A 112 -17.37 15.89 -5.26
C ILE A 112 -18.08 17.17 -4.82
N LEU A 113 -19.21 17.06 -4.12
CA LEU A 113 -20.09 18.21 -3.90
C LEU A 113 -19.49 19.24 -2.93
N LYS A 114 -18.84 18.82 -1.83
CA LYS A 114 -18.21 19.76 -0.90
C LYS A 114 -17.02 20.48 -1.54
N PRO A 115 -16.07 19.81 -2.23
CA PRO A 115 -15.00 20.50 -2.95
C PRO A 115 -15.50 21.50 -4.00
N LEU A 116 -16.52 21.13 -4.78
CA LEU A 116 -17.13 22.04 -5.76
C LEU A 116 -17.82 23.24 -5.08
N ASN A 117 -18.52 23.03 -3.97
CA ASN A 117 -19.11 24.13 -3.19
C ASN A 117 -18.03 25.05 -2.60
N MET A 118 -16.90 24.50 -2.12
CA MET A 118 -15.76 25.30 -1.68
C MET A 118 -15.18 26.12 -2.83
N ALA A 119 -14.99 25.51 -3.99
CA ALA A 119 -14.50 26.20 -5.19
C ALA A 119 -15.48 27.29 -5.67
N ALA A 120 -16.79 27.06 -5.52
CA ALA A 120 -17.83 28.03 -5.87
C ALA A 120 -17.75 29.35 -5.08
N THR A 121 -17.11 29.35 -3.90
CA THR A 121 -16.86 30.59 -3.13
C THR A 121 -15.83 31.50 -3.82
N VAL A 122 -14.92 30.93 -4.60
CA VAL A 122 -13.89 31.64 -5.35
C VAL A 122 -14.35 31.89 -6.79
N ASN A 123 -15.05 30.91 -7.39
CA ASN A 123 -15.60 31.00 -8.73
C ASN A 123 -17.13 30.76 -8.74
N PRO A 124 -17.96 31.82 -8.74
CA PRO A 124 -19.41 31.71 -8.74
C PRO A 124 -20.01 30.99 -9.96
N SER A 125 -19.25 30.74 -11.03
CA SER A 125 -19.74 30.04 -12.22
C SER A 125 -20.19 28.60 -11.94
N PHE A 126 -19.75 28.00 -10.83
CA PHE A 126 -20.09 26.61 -10.45
C PHE A 126 -21.48 26.50 -9.82
N ILE A 127 -22.01 27.62 -9.28
CA ILE A 127 -23.26 27.65 -8.50
C ILE A 127 -24.48 27.14 -9.29
N PRO A 128 -24.72 27.53 -10.57
CA PRO A 128 -25.91 27.10 -11.29
C PRO A 128 -26.00 25.58 -11.47
N ALA A 129 -24.88 24.94 -11.80
CA ALA A 129 -24.83 23.49 -12.00
C ALA A 129 -25.03 22.74 -10.68
N LEU A 130 -24.37 23.19 -9.61
CA LEU A 130 -24.55 22.65 -8.25
C LEU A 130 -26.01 22.77 -7.80
N HIS A 131 -26.61 23.95 -7.96
CA HIS A 131 -27.99 24.19 -7.54
C HIS A 131 -29.00 23.34 -8.33
N ARG A 132 -28.79 23.19 -9.64
CA ARG A 132 -29.64 22.35 -10.48
C ARG A 132 -29.53 20.88 -10.11
N PHE A 133 -28.33 20.42 -9.75
CA PHE A 133 -28.11 19.04 -9.31
C PHE A 133 -28.78 18.80 -7.96
N ASP A 134 -28.55 19.68 -6.98
CA ASP A 134 -29.06 19.55 -5.62
C ASP A 134 -30.59 19.61 -5.52
N ARG A 135 -31.24 20.41 -6.38
CA ARG A 135 -32.72 20.47 -6.47
C ARG A 135 -33.36 19.23 -7.09
N ALA A 136 -32.61 18.42 -7.82
CA ALA A 136 -33.14 17.22 -8.47
C ALA A 136 -33.30 16.08 -7.46
N SER A 137 -34.22 15.14 -7.72
CA SER A 137 -34.36 13.97 -6.86
C SER A 137 -33.14 13.07 -6.93
N SER A 138 -32.86 12.29 -5.88
CA SER A 138 -31.74 11.33 -5.89
C SER A 138 -31.78 10.37 -7.08
N ALA A 139 -32.98 9.94 -7.50
CA ALA A 139 -33.17 9.10 -8.68
C ALA A 139 -32.77 9.81 -9.98
N GLN A 140 -33.10 11.10 -10.12
CA GLN A 140 -32.70 11.91 -11.27
C GLN A 140 -31.20 12.16 -11.30
N GLN A 141 -30.60 12.48 -10.15
CA GLN A 141 -29.16 12.67 -10.01
C GLN A 141 -28.38 11.41 -10.45
N ILE A 142 -28.79 10.23 -9.97
CA ILE A 142 -28.18 8.94 -10.36
C ILE A 142 -28.42 8.65 -11.85
N ALA A 143 -29.64 8.87 -12.36
CA ALA A 143 -29.94 8.64 -13.77
C ALA A 143 -29.09 9.51 -14.70
N TRP A 144 -28.88 10.78 -14.36
CA TRP A 144 -27.99 11.68 -15.09
C TRP A 144 -26.53 11.23 -15.03
N ALA A 145 -26.04 10.88 -13.84
CA ALA A 145 -24.66 10.44 -13.66
C ALA A 145 -24.37 9.12 -14.39
N ASN A 146 -25.26 8.14 -14.34
CA ASN A 146 -25.10 6.88 -15.06
C ASN A 146 -25.11 7.07 -16.59
N ARG A 147 -25.96 7.97 -17.10
CA ARG A 147 -25.98 8.31 -18.52
C ARG A 147 -24.70 9.02 -18.95
N TYR A 148 -24.19 9.92 -18.10
CA TYR A 148 -22.93 10.61 -18.36
C TYR A 148 -21.75 9.63 -18.36
N GLU A 149 -21.68 8.74 -17.36
CA GLU A 149 -20.65 7.70 -17.28
C GLU A 149 -20.64 6.82 -18.54
N ALA A 150 -21.81 6.38 -19.02
CA ALA A 150 -21.89 5.62 -20.25
C ALA A 150 -21.40 6.40 -21.48
N ALA A 151 -21.66 7.71 -21.52
CA ALA A 151 -21.26 8.59 -22.61
C ALA A 151 -19.75 8.90 -22.62
N LEU A 152 -19.07 8.79 -21.46
CA LEU A 152 -17.62 9.01 -21.35
C LEU A 152 -16.79 8.01 -22.19
N ASN A 153 -17.34 6.84 -22.52
CA ASN A 153 -16.72 5.88 -23.44
C ASN A 153 -16.49 6.44 -24.86
N HIS A 154 -17.21 7.50 -25.21
CA HIS A 154 -17.10 8.19 -26.49
C HIS A 154 -16.67 9.66 -26.32
N ALA A 155 -16.10 10.00 -25.16
CA ALA A 155 -15.66 11.35 -24.89
C ALA A 155 -14.40 11.73 -25.68
N THR A 156 -14.28 13.01 -25.94
CA THR A 156 -13.06 13.63 -26.48
C THR A 156 -12.66 14.83 -25.63
N VAL A 157 -11.38 15.17 -25.64
CA VAL A 157 -10.87 16.36 -24.96
C VAL A 157 -10.72 17.48 -25.99
N GLN A 158 -11.38 18.61 -25.75
CA GLN A 158 -11.28 19.80 -26.60
C GLN A 158 -11.12 21.04 -25.73
N ALA A 159 -10.06 21.82 -25.98
CA ALA A 159 -9.76 23.05 -25.25
C ALA A 159 -9.77 22.88 -23.70
N GLY A 160 -9.19 21.78 -23.20
CA GLY A 160 -9.11 21.49 -21.76
C GLY A 160 -10.41 21.00 -21.13
N ARG A 161 -11.43 20.67 -21.94
CA ARG A 161 -12.73 20.17 -21.47
C ARG A 161 -13.04 18.81 -22.04
N VAL A 162 -13.73 18.00 -21.26
CA VAL A 162 -14.25 16.71 -21.71
C VAL A 162 -15.63 16.93 -22.33
N ILE A 163 -15.73 16.53 -23.60
CA ILE A 163 -16.95 16.63 -24.40
C ILE A 163 -17.42 15.23 -24.71
N VAL A 164 -18.65 14.93 -24.29
CA VAL A 164 -19.38 13.70 -24.59
C VAL A 164 -20.38 13.94 -25.73
N PRO A 165 -20.86 12.87 -26.41
CA PRO A 165 -21.96 12.97 -27.36
C PRO A 165 -23.21 13.64 -26.74
N PRO A 166 -24.09 14.26 -27.55
CA PRO A 166 -25.31 14.86 -27.02
C PRO A 166 -26.20 13.86 -26.29
N GLY A 167 -26.69 14.25 -25.12
CA GLY A 167 -27.60 13.42 -24.34
C GLY A 167 -28.16 14.13 -23.10
N HIS A 168 -28.99 13.40 -22.36
CA HIS A 168 -29.73 13.95 -21.22
C HIS A 168 -28.99 13.68 -19.91
N TYR A 169 -27.97 14.50 -19.62
CA TYR A 169 -27.09 14.38 -18.46
C TYR A 169 -27.36 15.42 -17.36
N GLY A 170 -28.41 16.24 -17.51
CA GLY A 170 -28.69 17.32 -16.57
C GLY A 170 -27.49 18.27 -16.43
N PRO A 171 -27.09 18.68 -15.21
CA PRO A 171 -25.90 19.48 -14.97
C PRO A 171 -24.59 18.66 -14.81
N VAL A 172 -24.63 17.33 -14.95
CA VAL A 172 -23.48 16.47 -14.60
C VAL A 172 -22.25 16.77 -15.45
N GLN A 173 -22.41 16.94 -16.76
CA GLN A 173 -21.28 17.30 -17.63
C GLN A 173 -20.58 18.59 -17.18
N THR A 174 -21.35 19.61 -16.81
CA THR A 174 -20.80 20.87 -16.29
C THR A 174 -20.10 20.66 -14.96
N LEU A 175 -20.71 19.91 -14.03
CA LEU A 175 -20.11 19.59 -12.73
C LEU A 175 -18.78 18.83 -12.87
N MET A 176 -18.70 17.88 -13.80
CA MET A 176 -17.49 17.09 -14.02
C MET A 176 -16.38 17.91 -14.68
N ASN A 177 -16.72 18.81 -15.62
CA ASN A 177 -15.74 19.74 -16.17
C ASN A 177 -15.26 20.76 -15.12
N ASP A 178 -16.15 21.24 -14.24
CA ASP A 178 -15.77 22.12 -13.12
C ASP A 178 -14.84 21.38 -12.13
N MET A 179 -15.11 20.10 -11.89
CA MET A 179 -14.28 19.22 -11.06
C MET A 179 -12.92 18.97 -11.70
N LEU A 180 -12.88 18.75 -13.02
CA LEU A 180 -11.65 18.59 -13.80
C LEU A 180 -10.79 19.85 -13.71
N HIS A 181 -11.35 21.03 -13.98
CA HIS A 181 -10.62 22.29 -13.83
C HIS A 181 -10.10 22.50 -12.40
N LEU A 182 -10.89 22.11 -11.39
CA LEU A 182 -10.45 22.17 -9.99
C LEU A 182 -9.27 21.22 -9.72
N GLY A 183 -9.29 20.03 -10.30
CA GLY A 183 -8.18 19.08 -10.30
C GLY A 183 -6.93 19.64 -10.98
N GLU A 184 -7.05 20.10 -12.23
CA GLU A 184 -5.96 20.67 -13.03
C GLU A 184 -5.28 21.89 -12.39
N SER A 185 -6.02 22.65 -11.58
CA SER A 185 -5.49 23.78 -10.82
C SER A 185 -4.67 23.38 -9.59
N GLY A 186 -4.82 22.14 -9.10
CA GLY A 186 -4.25 21.67 -7.84
C GLY A 186 -5.03 22.09 -6.58
N LEU A 187 -6.07 22.92 -6.73
CA LEU A 187 -6.90 23.36 -5.60
C LEU A 187 -7.76 22.23 -5.03
N LEU A 188 -8.08 21.20 -5.83
CA LEU A 188 -8.84 20.03 -5.36
C LEU A 188 -8.15 19.33 -4.18
N SER A 189 -6.82 19.19 -4.22
CA SER A 189 -6.07 18.59 -3.11
C SER A 189 -6.27 19.36 -1.81
N GLY A 190 -6.26 20.69 -1.89
CA GLY A 190 -6.57 21.57 -0.77
C GLY A 190 -8.03 21.44 -0.32
N ALA A 191 -8.98 21.32 -1.25
CA ALA A 191 -10.40 21.20 -0.95
C ALA A 191 -10.76 19.87 -0.25
N LEU A 192 -10.08 18.77 -0.59
CA LEU A 192 -10.29 17.47 0.04
C LEU A 192 -9.74 17.40 1.47
N ILE A 193 -8.67 18.14 1.77
CA ILE A 193 -8.00 18.15 3.09
C ILE A 193 -8.56 19.26 4.00
N ARG A 194 -9.25 20.26 3.43
CA ARG A 194 -9.69 21.43 4.19
C ARG A 194 -10.85 21.08 5.13
N ASN A 195 -10.55 21.00 6.42
CA ASN A 195 -11.54 21.02 7.47
C ASN A 195 -11.61 22.45 8.07
N PRO A 196 -12.75 23.16 7.97
CA PRO A 196 -12.86 24.53 8.48
C PRO A 196 -12.82 24.61 10.02
N LYS A 197 -12.88 23.49 10.74
CA LYS A 197 -13.00 23.44 12.21
C LYS A 197 -11.68 23.26 12.96
N VAL A 198 -10.56 22.99 12.28
CA VAL A 198 -9.27 22.70 12.92
C VAL A 198 -8.12 23.49 12.30
N VAL A 199 -7.29 24.09 13.15
CA VAL A 199 -6.12 24.90 12.74
C VAL A 199 -4.95 24.00 12.33
N THR A 200 -4.74 22.87 13.02
CA THR A 200 -3.72 21.86 12.71
C THR A 200 -4.30 20.72 11.87
N ARG A 201 -3.62 20.34 10.79
CA ARG A 201 -4.09 19.36 9.80
C ARG A 201 -3.25 18.09 9.86
N PHE A 202 -3.81 17.03 10.44
CA PHE A 202 -3.21 15.69 10.46
C PHE A 202 -4.03 14.66 9.70
N ASP A 203 -5.22 15.03 9.24
CA ASP A 203 -6.12 14.16 8.50
C ASP A 203 -6.07 14.49 7.01
N ASN A 204 -5.51 13.57 6.22
CA ASN A 204 -5.47 13.61 4.77
C ASN A 204 -6.28 12.46 4.14
N GLN A 205 -7.18 11.83 4.90
CA GLN A 205 -7.94 10.65 4.49
C GLN A 205 -8.60 10.86 3.12
N ASN A 206 -9.36 11.95 2.94
CA ASN A 206 -10.10 12.19 1.70
C ASN A 206 -9.18 12.36 0.48
N TYR A 207 -8.01 12.97 0.67
CA TYR A 207 -7.03 13.11 -0.41
C TYR A 207 -6.47 11.75 -0.85
N VAL A 208 -6.10 10.91 0.13
CA VAL A 208 -5.55 9.58 -0.14
C VAL A 208 -6.61 8.67 -0.76
N LEU A 209 -7.81 8.63 -0.19
CA LEU A 209 -8.91 7.79 -0.67
C LEU A 209 -9.44 8.25 -2.03
N PHE A 210 -9.38 9.54 -2.35
CA PHE A 210 -9.70 10.02 -3.70
C PHE A 210 -8.74 9.43 -4.74
N LEU A 211 -7.45 9.33 -4.44
CA LEU A 211 -6.50 8.69 -5.37
C LEU A 211 -6.60 7.16 -5.37
N GLU A 212 -7.21 6.57 -4.33
CA GLU A 212 -7.42 5.12 -4.19
C GLU A 212 -8.49 4.62 -5.17
N GLY A 213 -8.08 4.47 -6.42
CA GLY A 213 -8.97 4.04 -7.51
C GLY A 213 -8.22 3.89 -8.83
N GLN A 214 -8.87 4.30 -9.91
CA GLN A 214 -8.31 4.26 -11.26
C GLN A 214 -6.97 5.02 -11.39
N PRO A 215 -6.77 6.20 -10.77
CA PRO A 215 -5.50 6.93 -10.86
C PRO A 215 -4.30 6.08 -10.40
N LEU A 216 -4.42 5.46 -9.22
CA LEU A 216 -3.37 4.61 -8.66
C LEU A 216 -3.15 3.35 -9.51
N HIS A 217 -4.22 2.73 -10.03
CA HIS A 217 -4.11 1.55 -10.89
C HIS A 217 -3.41 1.84 -12.22
N ASN A 218 -3.68 3.01 -12.81
CA ASN A 218 -3.03 3.47 -14.03
C ASN A 218 -1.55 3.75 -13.78
N ALA A 219 -1.22 4.44 -12.67
CA ALA A 219 0.16 4.74 -12.31
C ALA A 219 0.99 3.49 -11.95
N ALA A 220 0.34 2.45 -11.40
CA ALA A 220 0.96 1.19 -11.00
C ALA A 220 1.20 0.21 -12.17
N ALA A 221 0.32 0.23 -13.19
CA ALA A 221 0.34 -0.70 -14.31
C ALA A 221 1.68 -0.77 -15.08
N PRO A 222 2.28 0.34 -15.54
CA PRO A 222 3.53 0.29 -16.31
C PRO A 222 4.73 -0.13 -15.46
N LEU A 223 4.61 -0.05 -14.13
CA LEU A 223 5.68 -0.39 -13.18
C LEU A 223 5.56 -1.82 -12.64
N GLN A 224 4.61 -2.62 -13.13
CA GLN A 224 4.35 -3.97 -12.63
C GLN A 224 4.05 -4.00 -11.11
N LEU A 225 3.43 -2.95 -10.59
CA LEU A 225 3.13 -2.81 -9.15
C LEU A 225 1.77 -3.40 -8.75
N LYS A 226 1.04 -4.04 -9.67
CA LYS A 226 -0.26 -4.65 -9.34
C LYS A 226 -0.06 -5.93 -8.52
N GLY A 227 -1.05 -6.27 -7.69
CA GLY A 227 -1.02 -7.50 -6.89
C GLY A 227 -0.85 -8.78 -7.73
N THR A 228 -1.50 -8.84 -8.90
CA THR A 228 -1.34 -9.96 -9.86
C THR A 228 0.05 -10.05 -10.50
N GLN A 229 0.86 -9.00 -10.35
CA GLN A 229 2.21 -8.89 -10.90
C GLN A 229 3.27 -9.02 -9.80
N TRP A 230 2.90 -9.49 -8.61
CA TRP A 230 3.80 -9.54 -7.45
C TRP A 230 4.35 -8.15 -7.09
N GLY A 231 3.56 -7.10 -7.31
CA GLY A 231 4.04 -5.72 -7.25
C GLY A 231 4.70 -5.28 -5.94
N ILE A 232 4.37 -5.91 -4.81
CA ILE A 232 4.97 -5.59 -3.51
C ILE A 232 6.47 -5.93 -3.43
N ILE A 233 6.97 -6.83 -4.29
CA ILE A 233 8.41 -7.13 -4.39
C ILE A 233 9.12 -6.27 -5.45
N HIS A 234 8.39 -5.42 -6.17
CA HIS A 234 8.94 -4.53 -7.19
C HIS A 234 9.17 -3.13 -6.62
N SER A 235 10.19 -2.44 -7.16
CA SER A 235 10.43 -1.03 -6.85
C SER A 235 9.59 -0.14 -7.77
N ALA A 236 9.12 0.99 -7.24
CA ALA A 236 8.51 2.03 -8.05
C ALA A 236 9.51 2.73 -8.98
N VAL A 237 10.82 2.52 -8.76
CA VAL A 237 11.91 3.02 -9.60
C VAL A 237 12.49 1.86 -10.40
N PRO A 238 12.42 1.90 -11.76
CA PRO A 238 13.01 0.86 -12.59
C PRO A 238 14.50 0.64 -12.29
N GLY A 239 14.91 -0.63 -12.20
CA GLY A 239 16.31 -1.00 -11.96
C GLY A 239 16.74 -1.02 -10.50
N TYR A 240 15.91 -0.56 -9.55
CA TYR A 240 16.19 -0.69 -8.12
C TYR A 240 15.61 -1.99 -7.54
N PRO A 241 16.33 -2.66 -6.61
CA PRO A 241 15.81 -3.84 -5.94
C PRO A 241 14.58 -3.44 -5.10
N GLY A 242 13.46 -4.15 -5.30
CA GLY A 242 12.28 -3.99 -4.45
C GLY A 242 12.39 -4.79 -3.15
N ALA A 243 11.29 -4.89 -2.41
CA ALA A 243 11.24 -5.58 -1.12
C ALA A 243 11.21 -7.11 -1.30
N TRP A 244 12.33 -7.70 -1.73
CA TRP A 244 12.44 -9.13 -2.05
C TRP A 244 12.02 -10.06 -0.90
N TRP A 245 12.17 -9.64 0.36
CA TRP A 245 11.71 -10.40 1.53
C TRP A 245 10.18 -10.57 1.56
N MET A 246 9.42 -9.71 0.86
CA MET A 246 7.97 -9.83 0.70
C MET A 246 7.57 -10.94 -0.29
N THR A 247 8.53 -11.68 -0.87
CA THR A 247 8.24 -12.84 -1.74
C THR A 247 7.42 -13.90 -1.00
N ILE A 248 7.73 -14.16 0.28
CA ILE A 248 7.02 -15.15 1.11
C ILE A 248 5.53 -14.79 1.26
N PRO A 249 5.16 -13.60 1.76
CA PRO A 249 3.75 -13.23 1.84
C PRO A 249 3.08 -13.17 0.46
N THR A 250 3.76 -12.63 -0.56
CA THR A 250 3.22 -12.54 -1.93
C THR A 250 2.89 -13.91 -2.52
N TRP A 251 3.69 -14.93 -2.21
CA TRP A 251 3.46 -16.28 -2.67
C TRP A 251 2.18 -16.88 -2.08
N ILE A 252 1.85 -16.59 -0.82
CA ILE A 252 0.59 -17.01 -0.18
C ILE A 252 -0.62 -16.43 -0.94
N TYR A 253 -0.53 -15.17 -1.38
CA TYR A 253 -1.58 -14.54 -2.19
C TYR A 253 -1.83 -15.23 -3.53
N GLN A 254 -0.86 -15.99 -4.06
CA GLN A 254 -1.02 -16.71 -5.33
C GLN A 254 -1.73 -18.06 -5.19
N TRP A 255 -1.96 -18.53 -3.97
CA TRP A 255 -2.67 -19.78 -3.77
C TRP A 255 -4.12 -19.66 -4.21
N PRO A 256 -4.68 -20.58 -5.01
CA PRO A 256 -6.00 -20.40 -5.63
C PRO A 256 -7.14 -20.07 -4.66
N PHE A 257 -7.13 -20.63 -3.45
CA PHE A 257 -8.16 -20.35 -2.45
C PHE A 257 -8.01 -18.98 -1.77
N VAL A 258 -6.80 -18.40 -1.78
CA VAL A 258 -6.53 -17.04 -1.30
C VAL A 258 -6.84 -16.05 -2.42
N ALA A 259 -6.28 -16.26 -3.61
CA ALA A 259 -6.44 -15.39 -4.77
C ALA A 259 -7.91 -15.20 -5.21
N ASN A 260 -8.73 -16.25 -5.11
CA ASN A 260 -10.14 -16.21 -5.51
C ASN A 260 -11.08 -15.82 -4.36
N SER A 261 -10.55 -15.54 -3.16
CA SER A 261 -11.35 -15.14 -2.01
C SER A 261 -11.70 -13.65 -2.09
N PRO A 262 -12.93 -13.24 -1.71
CA PRO A 262 -13.25 -11.83 -1.50
C PRO A 262 -12.55 -11.22 -0.28
N ALA A 263 -11.89 -12.05 0.54
CA ALA A 263 -11.16 -11.67 1.75
C ALA A 263 -9.71 -12.19 1.69
N ASN A 264 -9.03 -11.91 0.58
CA ASN A 264 -7.71 -12.45 0.28
C ASN A 264 -6.64 -11.97 1.29
N ASP A 265 -6.69 -10.69 1.69
CA ASP A 265 -5.78 -10.09 2.67
C ASP A 265 -5.93 -10.74 4.04
N ALA A 266 -7.18 -10.89 4.52
CA ALA A 266 -7.44 -11.53 5.80
C ALA A 266 -6.93 -12.98 5.86
N ILE A 267 -7.13 -13.75 4.78
CA ILE A 267 -6.65 -15.14 4.72
C ILE A 267 -5.13 -15.19 4.68
N ALA A 268 -4.49 -14.39 3.81
CA ALA A 268 -3.04 -14.37 3.66
C ALA A 268 -2.34 -13.99 4.97
N LEU A 269 -2.83 -12.94 5.64
CA LEU A 269 -2.30 -12.51 6.94
C LEU A 269 -2.55 -13.55 8.03
N SER A 270 -3.72 -14.19 8.06
CA SER A 270 -4.02 -15.25 9.03
C SER A 270 -3.09 -16.46 8.85
N LEU A 271 -2.84 -16.89 7.61
CA LEU A 271 -1.89 -17.95 7.31
C LEU A 271 -0.47 -17.57 7.72
N GLY A 272 -0.03 -16.36 7.37
CA GLY A 272 1.27 -15.84 7.77
C GLY A 272 1.44 -15.81 9.30
N PHE A 273 0.39 -15.39 10.01
CA PHE A 273 0.37 -15.38 11.47
C PHE A 273 0.44 -16.79 12.08
N VAL A 274 -0.28 -17.77 11.52
CA VAL A 274 -0.19 -19.17 11.95
C VAL A 274 1.22 -19.73 11.73
N VAL A 275 1.83 -19.47 10.57
CA VAL A 275 3.21 -19.88 10.29
C VAL A 275 4.18 -19.23 11.27
N TRP A 276 4.01 -17.94 11.54
CA TRP A 276 4.83 -17.24 12.54
C TRP A 276 4.67 -17.83 13.93
N CYS A 277 3.45 -18.14 14.37
CA CYS A 277 3.18 -18.82 15.64
C CYS A 277 3.83 -20.20 15.71
N LEU A 278 3.83 -20.97 14.62
CA LEU A 278 4.51 -22.27 14.55
C LEU A 278 6.03 -22.13 14.65
N LEU A 279 6.62 -21.11 13.99
CA LEU A 279 8.05 -20.82 14.07
C LEU A 279 8.44 -20.32 15.48
N ALA A 280 7.62 -19.45 16.07
CA ALA A 280 7.82 -18.99 17.44
C ALA A 280 7.74 -20.18 18.41
N ALA A 281 6.76 -21.07 18.23
CA ALA A 281 6.57 -22.26 19.06
C ALA A 281 7.56 -23.40 18.75
N MET A 282 8.37 -23.28 17.70
CA MET A 282 9.28 -24.33 17.21
C MET A 282 10.18 -24.95 18.29
N PRO A 283 10.76 -24.20 19.25
CA PRO A 283 11.58 -24.78 20.32
C PRO A 283 10.84 -25.78 21.22
N TRP A 284 9.51 -25.62 21.35
CA TRP A 284 8.67 -26.44 22.23
C TRP A 284 7.94 -27.57 21.52
N ILE A 285 7.96 -27.62 20.18
CA ILE A 285 7.31 -28.68 19.40
C ILE A 285 8.28 -29.87 19.25
N PRO A 286 7.98 -31.05 19.83
CA PRO A 286 8.83 -32.23 19.71
C PRO A 286 9.02 -32.62 18.24
N GLY A 287 10.28 -32.82 17.82
CA GLY A 287 10.63 -33.16 16.44
C GLY A 287 11.09 -31.95 15.64
N LEU A 288 10.29 -30.89 15.57
CA LEU A 288 10.67 -29.62 14.92
C LEU A 288 11.83 -28.94 15.65
N ASN A 289 11.85 -29.00 16.99
CA ASN A 289 12.96 -28.49 17.80
C ASN A 289 14.32 -29.17 17.51
N ARG A 290 14.30 -30.38 16.91
CA ARG A 290 15.51 -31.12 16.50
C ARG A 290 15.86 -30.92 15.02
N LEU A 291 15.02 -30.22 14.26
CA LEU A 291 15.23 -29.99 12.83
C LEU A 291 16.59 -29.33 12.51
N PRO A 292 17.06 -28.31 13.25
CA PRO A 292 18.39 -27.72 12.99
C PRO A 292 19.53 -28.74 13.18
N TRP A 293 19.34 -29.71 14.08
CA TRP A 293 20.30 -30.79 14.32
C TRP A 293 20.28 -31.81 13.17
N PHE A 294 19.10 -32.23 12.70
CA PHE A 294 18.97 -33.12 11.54
C PHE A 294 19.52 -32.51 10.25
N LEU A 295 19.28 -31.23 10.02
CA LEU A 295 19.81 -30.50 8.86
C LEU A 295 21.33 -30.25 8.94
N GLY A 296 21.97 -30.57 10.07
CA GLY A 296 23.41 -30.40 10.24
C GLY A 296 23.86 -28.94 10.23
N VAL A 297 22.96 -27.98 10.48
CA VAL A 297 23.27 -26.54 10.49
C VAL A 297 24.38 -26.24 11.50
N TYR A 298 24.38 -26.97 12.62
CA TYR A 298 25.43 -26.87 13.63
C TYR A 298 26.84 -27.19 13.08
N LYS A 299 26.98 -28.04 12.05
CA LYS A 299 28.28 -28.33 11.41
C LYS A 299 28.80 -27.15 10.58
N LEU A 300 27.91 -26.30 10.08
CA LEU A 300 28.27 -25.08 9.36
C LEU A 300 28.65 -23.97 10.32
N VAL A 301 27.84 -23.77 11.38
CA VAL A 301 28.09 -22.74 12.40
C VAL A 301 29.34 -23.05 13.23
N TRP A 302 29.51 -24.31 13.62
CA TRP A 302 30.60 -24.77 14.49
C TRP A 302 31.69 -25.53 13.72
N LYS A 303 31.84 -25.24 12.41
CA LYS A 303 32.78 -25.96 11.54
C LYS A 303 34.20 -25.97 12.11
N ASP A 304 34.64 -24.85 12.66
CA ASP A 304 35.98 -24.72 13.20
C ASP A 304 36.16 -25.44 14.52
N PHE A 305 35.14 -25.47 15.39
CA PHE A 305 35.15 -26.31 16.59
C PHE A 305 35.35 -27.79 16.23
N TYR A 306 34.59 -28.31 15.26
CA TYR A 306 34.73 -29.71 14.83
C TYR A 306 36.05 -30.00 14.13
N ARG A 307 36.61 -29.05 13.37
CA ARG A 307 37.95 -29.20 12.76
C ARG A 307 39.04 -29.30 13.83
N HIS A 308 39.00 -28.43 14.85
CA HIS A 308 40.00 -28.44 15.92
C HIS A 308 39.88 -29.70 16.78
N HIS A 309 38.67 -30.13 17.10
CA HIS A 309 38.47 -31.39 17.85
C HIS A 309 38.94 -32.63 17.08
N ALA A 310 38.67 -32.72 15.77
CA ALA A 310 39.17 -33.83 14.95
C ALA A 310 40.71 -33.86 14.90
N SER A 311 41.36 -32.69 14.85
CA SER A 311 42.83 -32.61 14.88
C SER A 311 43.46 -32.98 16.23
N MET A 312 42.73 -32.77 17.33
CA MET A 312 43.20 -33.15 18.68
C MET A 312 43.10 -34.66 18.91
N GLU A 313 42.03 -35.31 18.42
CA GLU A 313 41.88 -36.77 18.46
C GLU A 313 43.03 -37.49 17.72
N ASP A 314 43.37 -37.04 16.51
CA ASP A 314 44.48 -37.58 15.69
C ASP A 314 45.86 -37.41 16.34
N SER A 315 46.04 -36.36 17.16
CA SER A 315 47.31 -36.09 17.86
C SER A 315 47.50 -36.96 19.11
N HIS A 316 46.41 -37.35 19.77
CA HIS A 316 46.43 -38.27 20.92
C HIS A 316 46.56 -39.74 20.50
N GLU A 317 46.11 -40.12 19.31
CA GLU A 317 46.25 -41.49 18.80
C GLU A 317 47.66 -41.78 18.23
N LYS A 318 48.46 -40.73 17.99
CA LYS A 318 49.86 -40.83 17.49
C LYS A 318 50.94 -40.70 18.56
N SER A 319 50.58 -40.54 19.84
CA SER A 319 51.53 -40.58 20.98
C SER A 319 51.41 -41.88 21.75
#